data_AF-A0A5J5LDQ9-F1
#
_entry.id   AF-A0A5J5LDQ9-F1
#
_cell.length_a   1.000
_cell.length_b   1.000
_cell.length_c   1.000
_cell.angle_alpha   90.00
_cell.angle_beta   90.00
_cell.angle_gamma   90.00
#
_symmetry.space_group_name_H-M   'P 1'
#
loop_
_entity.id
_entity.type
_entity.pdbx_description
1 polymer ?
#
loop_
_entity_poly.entity_id
_entity_poly.type
_entity_poly.pdbx_seq_one_letter_code
_entity_poly.pdbx_strand_id
1 'polypeptide(L)'
;MSSVQTQFRDLTEWVAGTSPLYAHLCREAAEDPAVLDLASAVPEGRQAPHLLLAAVHYLLDRNPDHRLAKYYPSIVADPRDPDDECFPAFHEFCLDHADDIQPLLEKRRTQTNAVRRSAVLYPAITQVARAADGPLALVELGPSAGLNLLFDRYRYDYDGRVVGNPDSPVTIESSVRGGDPPLPETPPAIRSRVGIDRNPLDVTDAADRDWLRALIWPEHEGRRAVLDGALAVAQDDPPELIEGDMLDDLPAVLDGIPTDVPVCVVNTLVLYQVPEQLSEALSAFLEDRMAERPLHWLTGRRDLSGGESVALDWKRRTGGGIKTTHLADYEPHGAWLSWRPDG
;
A
#
# COMPACT_ATOMS: atom_id res chain seq x y z
N MET A 1 29.21 -0.32 13.49
CA MET A 1 28.23 0.04 12.46
C MET A 1 26.94 0.38 13.17
N SER A 2 26.38 1.56 12.95
CA SER A 2 25.09 1.93 13.55
C SER A 2 23.96 1.11 12.90
N SER A 3 22.83 0.96 13.58
CA SER A 3 21.66 0.27 13.00
C SER A 3 21.21 0.94 11.69
N VAL A 4 21.24 2.27 11.63
CA VAL A 4 20.87 3.07 10.45
C VAL A 4 21.80 2.80 9.27
N GLN A 5 23.12 2.70 9.51
CA GLN A 5 24.09 2.36 8.46
C GLN A 5 23.79 1.00 7.82
N THR A 6 23.47 -0.01 8.62
CA THR A 6 23.09 -1.33 8.10
C THR A 6 21.82 -1.23 7.24
N GLN A 7 20.81 -0.48 7.68
CA GLN A 7 19.57 -0.30 6.90
C GLN A 7 19.84 0.31 5.51
N PHE A 8 20.74 1.29 5.39
CA PHE A 8 21.10 1.86 4.09
C PHE A 8 21.79 0.84 3.18
N ARG A 9 22.67 -0.01 3.72
CA ARG A 9 23.32 -1.08 2.96
C ARG A 9 22.31 -2.13 2.50
N ASP A 10 21.40 -2.55 3.37
CA ASP A 10 20.33 -3.48 3.03
C ASP A 10 19.41 -2.91 1.94
N LEU A 11 19.03 -1.63 2.05
CA LEU A 11 18.22 -0.98 1.02
C LEU A 11 18.96 -0.86 -0.32
N THR A 12 20.28 -0.64 -0.31
CA THR A 12 21.11 -0.60 -1.53
C THR A 12 20.96 -1.89 -2.34
N GLU A 13 20.96 -3.05 -1.67
CA GLU A 13 20.75 -4.34 -2.33
C GLU A 13 19.32 -4.50 -2.85
N TRP A 14 18.33 -4.04 -2.08
CA TRP A 14 16.92 -4.18 -2.45
C TRP A 14 16.51 -3.32 -3.66
N VAL A 15 17.11 -2.14 -3.80
CA VAL A 15 16.82 -1.23 -4.92
C VAL A 15 17.68 -1.54 -6.16
N ALA A 16 18.73 -2.36 -6.01
CA ALA A 16 19.67 -2.70 -7.07
C ALA A 16 18.97 -3.43 -8.23
N GLY A 17 18.70 -2.70 -9.31
CA GLY A 17 18.05 -3.22 -10.51
C GLY A 17 16.72 -2.55 -10.86
N THR A 18 16.17 -1.72 -9.96
CA THR A 18 14.91 -0.99 -10.24
C THR A 18 14.98 0.51 -9.91
N SER A 19 15.93 0.95 -9.07
CA SER A 19 16.23 2.38 -8.87
C SER A 19 17.74 2.60 -8.75
N PRO A 20 18.44 2.84 -9.88
CA PRO A 20 19.85 3.21 -9.88
C PRO A 20 20.17 4.44 -9.03
N LEU A 21 19.27 5.44 -8.99
CA LEU A 21 19.46 6.63 -8.17
C LEU A 21 19.47 6.28 -6.69
N TYR A 22 18.45 5.59 -6.19
CA TYR A 22 18.41 5.24 -4.77
C TYR A 22 19.50 4.23 -4.40
N ALA A 23 19.93 3.35 -5.31
CA ALA A 23 21.07 2.46 -5.10
C ALA A 23 22.36 3.26 -4.84
N HIS A 24 22.62 4.28 -5.66
CA HIS A 24 23.77 5.15 -5.52
C HIS A 24 23.69 5.94 -4.21
N LEU A 25 22.58 6.63 -3.96
CA LEU A 25 22.40 7.45 -2.75
C LEU A 25 22.51 6.64 -1.46
N CYS A 26 21.91 5.44 -1.40
CA CYS A 26 21.99 4.62 -0.19
C CYS A 26 23.40 4.12 0.10
N ARG A 27 24.16 3.76 -0.95
CA ARG A 27 25.54 3.29 -0.81
C ARG A 27 26.44 4.36 -0.21
N GLU A 28 26.36 5.57 -0.75
CA GLU A 28 27.17 6.69 -0.29
C GLU A 28 26.70 7.20 1.09
N ALA A 29 25.38 7.28 1.32
CA ALA A 29 24.80 7.64 2.61
C ALA A 29 25.20 6.70 3.74
N ALA A 30 25.42 5.41 3.45
CA ALA A 30 25.91 4.45 4.43
C ALA A 30 27.31 4.78 4.98
N GLU A 31 28.10 5.59 4.27
CA GLU A 31 29.45 5.98 4.67
C GLU A 31 29.55 7.45 5.14
N ASP A 32 28.44 8.20 5.11
CA ASP A 32 28.41 9.63 5.46
C ASP A 32 27.85 9.87 6.88
N PRO A 33 28.67 10.36 7.84
CA PRO A 33 28.23 10.55 9.22
C PRO A 33 27.10 11.58 9.39
N ALA A 34 27.04 12.62 8.56
CA ALA A 34 26.06 13.69 8.71
C ALA A 34 24.67 13.25 8.22
N VAL A 35 24.63 12.52 7.11
CA VAL A 35 23.39 11.91 6.61
C VAL A 35 22.89 10.83 7.58
N LEU A 36 23.78 10.01 8.14
CA LEU A 36 23.41 9.01 9.15
C LEU A 36 22.86 9.65 10.44
N ASP A 37 23.42 10.78 10.87
CA ASP A 37 22.92 11.54 12.03
C ASP A 37 21.53 12.10 11.76
N LEU A 38 21.30 12.74 10.61
CA LEU A 38 19.97 13.23 10.21
C LEU A 38 18.94 12.08 10.14
N ALA A 39 19.30 10.96 9.50
CA ALA A 39 18.43 9.79 9.41
C ALA A 39 18.11 9.16 10.77
N SER A 40 18.93 9.40 11.80
CA SER A 40 18.69 8.89 13.16
C SER A 40 17.51 9.55 13.88
N ALA A 41 16.98 10.66 13.34
CA ALA A 41 15.72 11.27 13.80
C ALA A 41 14.51 10.36 13.58
N VAL A 42 14.62 9.34 12.72
CA VAL A 42 13.57 8.35 12.49
C VAL A 42 13.39 7.48 13.75
N PRO A 43 12.15 7.39 14.30
CA PRO A 43 11.89 6.54 15.46
C PRO A 43 12.25 5.06 15.23
N GLU A 44 12.68 4.39 16.31
CA GLU A 44 13.01 2.98 16.29
C GLU A 44 11.87 2.12 15.73
N GLY A 45 12.23 1.08 14.96
CA GLY A 45 11.27 0.20 14.29
C GLY A 45 10.73 0.72 12.95
N ARG A 46 11.15 1.91 12.50
CA ARG A 46 10.87 2.41 11.13
C ARG A 46 12.10 2.28 10.23
N GLN A 47 11.85 2.28 8.92
CA GLN A 47 12.88 2.16 7.89
C GLN A 47 13.47 3.52 7.57
N ALA A 48 14.57 3.89 8.24
CA ALA A 48 15.14 5.22 8.16
C ALA A 48 15.55 5.64 6.74
N PRO A 49 16.19 4.78 5.93
CA PRO A 49 16.55 5.13 4.56
C PRO A 49 15.35 5.48 3.68
N HIS A 50 14.26 4.72 3.77
CA HIS A 50 13.04 4.97 3.00
C HIS A 50 12.41 6.31 3.36
N LEU A 51 12.39 6.66 4.65
CA LEU A 51 11.83 7.93 5.11
C LEU A 51 12.70 9.12 4.73
N LEU A 52 14.03 9.00 4.81
CA LEU A 52 14.93 10.07 4.36
C LEU A 52 14.78 10.33 2.87
N LEU A 53 14.85 9.28 2.05
CA LEU A 53 14.71 9.42 0.60
C LEU A 53 13.35 10.03 0.21
N ALA A 54 12.26 9.61 0.87
CA ALA A 54 10.94 10.19 0.66
C ALA A 54 10.86 11.65 1.13
N ALA A 55 11.45 12.00 2.28
CA ALA A 55 11.48 13.39 2.76
C ALA A 55 12.27 14.30 1.82
N VAL A 56 13.42 13.85 1.33
CA VAL A 56 14.20 14.57 0.32
C VAL A 56 13.41 14.72 -0.96
N HIS A 57 12.79 13.65 -1.48
CA HIS A 57 11.97 13.72 -2.69
C HIS A 57 10.78 14.68 -2.53
N TYR A 58 10.08 14.64 -1.39
CA TYR A 58 8.95 15.51 -1.06
C TYR A 58 9.35 17.00 -1.06
N LEU A 59 10.50 17.34 -0.49
CA LEU A 59 10.99 18.72 -0.45
C LEU A 59 11.62 19.14 -1.80
N LEU A 60 12.29 18.22 -2.50
CA LEU A 60 12.93 18.50 -3.78
C LEU A 60 11.91 18.81 -4.87
N ASP A 61 10.75 18.15 -4.86
CA ASP A 61 9.62 18.48 -5.75
C ASP A 61 9.13 19.93 -5.59
N ARG A 62 9.30 20.51 -4.40
CA ARG A 62 9.02 21.93 -4.09
C ARG A 62 10.19 22.86 -4.39
N ASN A 63 11.37 22.31 -4.67
CA ASN A 63 12.60 23.04 -4.96
C ASN A 63 13.25 22.50 -6.26
N PRO A 64 12.55 22.53 -7.41
CA PRO A 64 12.99 21.85 -8.63
C PRO A 64 14.23 22.47 -9.27
N ASP A 65 14.61 23.69 -8.88
CA ASP A 65 15.81 24.38 -9.38
C ASP A 65 17.10 23.87 -8.72
N HIS A 66 17.00 23.10 -7.63
CA HIS A 66 18.17 22.55 -6.95
C HIS A 66 18.89 21.52 -7.84
N ARG A 67 20.23 21.47 -7.80
CA ARG A 67 21.03 20.61 -8.69
C ARG A 67 20.74 19.11 -8.54
N LEU A 68 20.23 18.68 -7.38
CA LEU A 68 19.79 17.31 -7.12
C LEU A 68 18.59 16.89 -7.99
N ALA A 69 17.68 17.83 -8.33
CA ALA A 69 16.48 17.53 -9.12
C ALA A 69 16.82 16.95 -10.50
N LYS A 70 18.00 17.27 -11.04
CA LYS A 70 18.50 16.77 -12.32
C LYS A 70 18.63 15.24 -12.36
N TYR A 71 18.66 14.56 -11.22
CA TYR A 71 18.77 13.10 -11.15
C TYR A 71 17.42 12.40 -10.95
N TYR A 72 16.33 13.15 -10.75
CA TYR A 72 15.00 12.60 -10.41
C TYR A 72 14.09 12.57 -11.66
N PRO A 73 13.88 11.40 -12.31
CA PRO A 73 12.95 11.26 -13.43
C PRO A 73 11.52 11.69 -13.13
N SER A 74 11.13 11.68 -11.85
CA SER A 74 9.84 12.17 -11.37
C SER A 74 9.68 13.68 -11.40
N ILE A 75 10.78 14.45 -11.47
CA ILE A 75 10.79 15.91 -11.39
C ILE A 75 11.20 16.53 -12.73
N VAL A 76 12.14 15.92 -13.44
CA VAL A 76 12.66 16.43 -14.72
C VAL A 76 12.44 15.44 -15.86
N ALA A 77 12.23 15.96 -17.07
CA ALA A 77 11.97 15.15 -18.26
C ALA A 77 13.21 14.43 -18.83
N ASP A 78 14.41 14.97 -18.59
CA ASP A 78 15.69 14.42 -19.04
C ASP A 78 16.63 14.26 -17.84
N PRO A 79 16.44 13.20 -17.02
CA PRO A 79 17.24 12.98 -15.83
C PRO A 79 18.67 12.52 -16.18
N ARG A 80 19.64 12.97 -15.39
CA ARG A 80 21.01 12.50 -15.43
C ARG A 80 21.13 11.16 -14.69
N ASP A 81 21.95 10.26 -15.23
CA ASP A 81 22.38 9.09 -14.48
C ASP A 81 23.19 9.51 -13.24
N PRO A 82 23.14 8.75 -12.12
CA PRO A 82 23.95 9.01 -10.95
C PRO A 82 25.45 8.99 -11.30
N ASP A 83 26.13 10.09 -11.01
CA ASP A 83 27.57 10.30 -11.19
C ASP A 83 28.21 10.79 -9.88
N ASP A 84 29.51 11.12 -9.91
CA ASP A 84 30.26 11.56 -8.73
C ASP A 84 29.72 12.88 -8.11
N GLU A 85 28.86 13.62 -8.82
CA GLU A 85 28.22 14.86 -8.34
C GLU A 85 26.84 14.61 -7.71
N CYS A 86 26.27 13.41 -7.89
CA CYS A 86 24.93 13.06 -7.40
C CYS A 86 24.86 13.04 -5.87
N PHE A 87 25.74 12.29 -5.20
CA PHE A 87 25.74 12.26 -3.74
C PHE A 87 26.14 13.61 -3.10
N PRO A 88 27.15 14.35 -3.59
CA PRO A 88 27.40 15.71 -3.11
C PRO A 88 26.18 16.64 -3.19
N ALA A 89 25.39 16.55 -4.27
CA ALA A 89 24.13 17.30 -4.38
C ALA A 89 23.07 16.84 -3.36
N PHE A 90 22.99 15.54 -3.11
CA PHE A 90 22.09 14.98 -2.10
C PHE A 90 22.47 15.39 -0.68
N HIS A 91 23.75 15.30 -0.35
CA HIS A 91 24.30 15.70 0.94
C HIS A 91 24.07 17.20 1.20
N GLU A 92 24.40 18.07 0.22
CA GLU A 92 24.10 19.51 0.29
C GLU A 92 22.62 19.76 0.59
N PHE A 93 21.71 19.15 -0.19
CA PHE A 93 20.28 19.30 0.03
C PHE A 93 19.83 18.84 1.42
N CYS A 94 20.33 17.69 1.88
CA CYS A 94 20.01 17.16 3.20
C CYS A 94 20.41 18.13 4.33
N LEU A 95 21.59 18.74 4.23
CA LEU A 95 22.08 19.65 5.26
C LEU A 95 21.40 21.02 5.20
N ASP A 96 21.20 21.56 4.00
CA ASP A 96 20.55 22.86 3.81
C ASP A 96 19.07 22.82 4.21
N HIS A 97 18.43 21.65 4.12
CA HIS A 97 17.03 21.43 4.49
C HIS A 97 16.85 20.58 5.76
N ALA A 98 17.88 20.44 6.61
CA ALA A 98 17.81 19.56 7.79
C ALA A 98 16.63 19.91 8.72
N ASP A 99 16.38 21.21 8.95
CA ASP A 99 15.28 21.71 9.79
C ASP A 99 13.89 21.38 9.22
N ASP A 100 13.76 21.23 7.91
CA ASP A 100 12.52 20.84 7.23
C ASP A 100 12.37 19.31 7.13
N ILE A 101 13.49 18.59 6.97
CA ILE A 101 13.53 17.13 6.86
C ILE A 101 13.22 16.48 8.21
N GLN A 102 13.82 16.94 9.30
CA GLN A 102 13.71 16.29 10.60
C GLN A 102 12.25 16.09 11.07
N PRO A 103 11.35 17.11 11.01
CA PRO A 103 9.94 16.92 11.37
C PRO A 103 9.22 15.86 10.51
N LEU A 104 9.61 15.69 9.24
CA LEU A 104 9.06 14.65 8.38
C LEU A 104 9.52 13.27 8.84
N LEU A 105 10.81 13.10 9.19
CA LEU A 105 11.37 11.84 9.68
C LEU A 105 10.70 11.36 10.98
N GLU A 106 10.41 12.30 11.88
CA GLU A 106 9.77 12.03 13.17
C GLU A 106 8.30 11.61 13.00
N LYS A 107 7.55 12.33 12.16
CA LYS A 107 6.09 12.22 12.08
C LYS A 107 5.60 11.28 11.00
N ARG A 108 6.19 11.35 9.80
CA ARG A 108 5.70 10.59 8.64
C ARG A 108 6.10 9.11 8.74
N ARG A 109 5.37 8.29 7.99
CA ARG A 109 5.55 6.83 7.91
C ARG A 109 5.68 6.38 6.47
N THR A 110 6.36 5.26 6.27
CA THR A 110 6.30 4.55 5.00
C THR A 110 4.90 3.98 4.83
N GLN A 111 4.23 4.35 3.74
CA GLN A 111 2.88 3.89 3.43
C GLN A 111 2.81 3.49 1.95
N THR A 112 2.99 2.21 1.68
CA THR A 112 3.15 1.70 0.31
C THR A 112 1.87 1.82 -0.53
N ASN A 113 0.69 2.00 0.10
CA ASN A 113 -0.66 2.18 -0.47
C ASN A 113 -0.81 1.69 -1.93
N ALA A 114 -0.43 0.43 -2.17
CA ALA A 114 -0.25 -0.09 -3.53
C ALA A 114 -1.61 -0.33 -4.17
N VAL A 115 -2.11 0.65 -4.92
CA VAL A 115 -3.43 0.67 -5.57
C VAL A 115 -3.63 -0.55 -6.47
N ARG A 116 -2.57 -0.99 -7.14
CA ARG A 116 -2.60 -2.17 -8.01
C ARG A 116 -3.00 -3.46 -7.29
N ARG A 117 -2.92 -3.55 -5.95
CA ARG A 117 -3.49 -4.68 -5.20
C ARG A 117 -5.01 -4.80 -5.36
N SER A 118 -5.68 -3.74 -5.78
CA SER A 118 -7.07 -3.80 -6.21
C SER A 118 -7.29 -4.84 -7.32
N ALA A 119 -6.27 -5.19 -8.11
CA ALA A 119 -6.34 -6.24 -9.13
C ALA A 119 -6.59 -7.65 -8.56
N VAL A 120 -6.11 -7.97 -7.35
CA VAL A 120 -6.46 -9.23 -6.67
C VAL A 120 -7.75 -9.09 -5.86
N LEU A 121 -8.03 -7.88 -5.34
CA LEU A 121 -9.25 -7.62 -4.58
C LEU A 121 -10.51 -7.63 -5.45
N TYR A 122 -10.46 -7.18 -6.70
CA TYR A 122 -11.60 -7.17 -7.62
C TYR A 122 -12.25 -8.57 -7.78
N PRO A 123 -11.51 -9.62 -8.19
CA PRO A 123 -12.08 -10.98 -8.23
C PRO A 123 -12.38 -11.55 -6.84
N ALA A 124 -11.59 -11.25 -5.81
CA ALA A 124 -11.81 -11.75 -4.47
C ALA A 124 -13.13 -11.23 -3.86
N ILE A 125 -13.36 -9.92 -3.91
CA ILE A 125 -14.58 -9.28 -3.44
C ILE A 125 -15.77 -9.70 -4.32
N THR A 126 -15.57 -9.92 -5.62
CA THR A 126 -16.61 -10.54 -6.48
C THR A 126 -17.02 -11.91 -5.97
N GLN A 127 -16.07 -12.77 -5.61
CA GLN A 127 -16.35 -14.09 -5.08
C GLN A 127 -17.11 -14.01 -3.74
N VAL A 128 -16.74 -13.05 -2.88
CA VAL A 128 -17.46 -12.78 -1.62
C VAL A 128 -18.89 -12.31 -1.88
N ALA A 129 -19.08 -11.31 -2.75
CA ALA A 129 -20.38 -10.74 -3.04
C ALA A 129 -21.35 -11.78 -3.63
N ARG A 130 -20.87 -12.67 -4.50
CA ARG A 130 -21.67 -13.80 -5.03
C ARG A 130 -22.13 -14.76 -3.93
N ALA A 131 -21.33 -14.98 -2.89
CA ALA A 131 -21.69 -15.85 -1.79
C ALA A 131 -22.58 -15.16 -0.74
N ALA A 132 -22.48 -13.84 -0.63
CA ALA A 132 -23.28 -13.02 0.29
C ALA A 132 -24.66 -12.66 -0.26
N ASP A 133 -24.87 -12.75 -1.59
CA ASP A 133 -26.12 -12.42 -2.29
C ASP A 133 -26.67 -11.02 -1.97
N GLY A 134 -25.78 -10.00 -1.97
CA GLY A 134 -26.16 -8.63 -1.67
C GLY A 134 -24.99 -7.65 -1.69
N PRO A 135 -25.27 -6.33 -1.56
CA PRO A 135 -24.23 -5.31 -1.50
C PRO A 135 -23.43 -5.43 -0.20
N LEU A 136 -22.11 -5.33 -0.31
CA LEU A 136 -21.20 -5.51 0.83
C LEU A 136 -20.95 -4.19 1.57
N ALA A 137 -20.82 -4.26 2.89
CA ALA A 137 -20.09 -3.25 3.66
C ALA A 137 -18.61 -3.66 3.74
N LEU A 138 -17.71 -2.81 3.25
CA LEU A 138 -16.27 -3.07 3.27
C LEU A 138 -15.63 -2.44 4.51
N VAL A 139 -14.75 -3.18 5.16
CA VAL A 139 -13.90 -2.68 6.24
C VAL A 139 -12.45 -3.03 5.92
N GLU A 140 -11.60 -2.06 5.57
CA GLU A 140 -10.17 -2.30 5.33
C GLU A 140 -9.33 -2.01 6.57
N LEU A 141 -8.43 -2.92 6.93
CA LEU A 141 -7.48 -2.76 8.04
C LEU A 141 -6.11 -2.34 7.51
N GLY A 142 -5.58 -1.22 8.00
CA GLY A 142 -4.35 -0.60 7.50
C GLY A 142 -4.42 -0.04 6.06
N PRO A 143 -5.48 0.70 5.69
CA PRO A 143 -5.71 1.21 4.33
C PRO A 143 -4.79 2.37 3.92
N SER A 144 -4.03 2.98 4.83
CA SER A 144 -3.37 4.27 4.65
C SER A 144 -4.37 5.35 4.17
N ALA A 145 -4.43 5.63 2.87
CA ALA A 145 -5.33 6.63 2.27
C ALA A 145 -6.62 6.01 1.67
N GLY A 146 -6.90 4.74 1.92
CA GLY A 146 -8.15 4.10 1.48
C GLY A 146 -8.25 3.81 -0.01
N LEU A 147 -7.15 3.87 -0.77
CA LEU A 147 -7.22 3.74 -2.23
C LEU A 147 -7.66 2.35 -2.69
N ASN A 148 -7.43 1.29 -1.90
CA ASN A 148 -7.93 -0.05 -2.24
C ASN A 148 -9.40 -0.27 -1.85
N LEU A 149 -9.97 0.56 -0.95
CA LEU A 149 -11.42 0.58 -0.71
C LEU A 149 -12.20 1.04 -1.95
N LEU A 150 -11.55 1.68 -2.91
CA LEU A 150 -12.13 2.20 -4.16
C LEU A 150 -11.99 1.23 -5.35
N PHE A 151 -11.71 -0.04 -5.10
CA PHE A 151 -11.47 -1.04 -6.15
C PHE A 151 -12.59 -1.10 -7.22
N ASP A 152 -13.85 -0.85 -6.85
CA ASP A 152 -15.00 -0.84 -7.75
C ASP A 152 -15.03 0.37 -8.71
N ARG A 153 -14.20 1.38 -8.46
CA ARG A 153 -14.15 2.62 -9.27
C ARG A 153 -13.03 2.64 -10.31
N TYR A 154 -12.19 1.60 -10.33
CA TYR A 154 -11.07 1.50 -11.25
C TYR A 154 -11.41 0.70 -12.51
N ARG A 155 -10.66 0.98 -13.59
CA ARG A 155 -10.61 0.12 -14.77
C ARG A 155 -9.48 -0.89 -14.58
N TYR A 156 -9.67 -2.12 -15.05
CA TYR A 156 -8.67 -3.17 -14.99
C TYR A 156 -8.37 -3.72 -16.37
N ASP A 157 -7.12 -4.12 -16.59
CA ASP A 157 -6.69 -4.89 -17.75
C ASP A 157 -5.92 -6.13 -17.29
N TYR A 158 -6.51 -7.29 -17.54
CA TYR A 158 -5.93 -8.60 -17.25
C TYR A 158 -5.52 -9.29 -18.55
N ASP A 159 -4.29 -9.05 -19.01
CA ASP A 159 -3.73 -9.61 -20.25
C ASP A 159 -4.63 -9.40 -21.49
N GLY A 160 -5.22 -8.20 -21.61
CA GLY A 160 -6.13 -7.79 -22.67
C GLY A 160 -7.62 -7.95 -22.33
N ARG A 161 -7.95 -8.60 -21.21
CA ARG A 161 -9.34 -8.66 -20.69
C ARG A 161 -9.62 -7.45 -19.83
N VAL A 162 -10.38 -6.51 -20.38
CA VAL A 162 -10.76 -5.27 -19.71
C VAL A 162 -12.08 -5.41 -18.95
N VAL A 163 -12.09 -4.99 -17.68
CA VAL A 163 -13.30 -4.96 -16.81
C VAL A 163 -13.28 -3.74 -15.87
N GLY A 164 -14.36 -3.55 -15.12
CA GLY A 164 -14.48 -2.48 -14.13
C GLY A 164 -15.08 -1.21 -14.73
N ASN A 165 -14.77 -0.06 -14.13
CA ASN A 165 -15.33 1.22 -14.54
C ASN A 165 -14.65 1.74 -15.84
N PRO A 166 -15.35 1.80 -17.00
CA PRO A 166 -14.74 2.24 -18.26
C PRO A 166 -14.35 3.73 -18.24
N ASP A 167 -14.97 4.54 -17.39
CA ASP A 167 -14.74 5.97 -17.28
C ASP A 167 -13.63 6.33 -16.27
N SER A 168 -13.01 5.32 -15.65
CA SER A 168 -11.94 5.55 -14.68
C SER A 168 -10.71 6.19 -15.35
N PRO A 169 -10.11 7.23 -14.76
CA PRO A 169 -8.88 7.85 -15.30
C PRO A 169 -7.64 6.95 -15.14
N VAL A 170 -7.77 5.82 -14.45
CA VAL A 170 -6.69 4.86 -14.21
C VAL A 170 -7.08 3.47 -14.70
N THR A 171 -6.15 2.84 -15.42
CA THR A 171 -6.20 1.40 -15.72
C THR A 171 -5.16 0.68 -14.88
N ILE A 172 -5.63 -0.25 -14.05
CA ILE A 172 -4.78 -1.16 -13.28
C ILE A 172 -4.51 -2.39 -14.13
N GLU A 173 -3.25 -2.56 -14.53
CA GLU A 173 -2.79 -3.72 -15.28
C GLU A 173 -2.26 -4.79 -14.33
N SER A 174 -2.64 -6.05 -14.56
CA SER A 174 -2.12 -7.20 -13.82
C SER A 174 -2.21 -8.48 -14.65
N SER A 175 -1.15 -9.28 -14.68
CA SER A 175 -1.18 -10.56 -15.37
C SER A 175 -1.85 -11.67 -14.56
N VAL A 176 -2.64 -12.52 -15.22
CA VAL A 176 -3.22 -13.73 -14.63
C VAL A 176 -2.32 -14.91 -14.98
N ARG A 177 -1.44 -15.29 -14.05
CA ARG A 177 -0.47 -16.38 -14.23
C ARG A 177 -1.08 -17.78 -14.12
N GLY A 178 -2.29 -17.89 -13.55
CA GLY A 178 -2.99 -19.16 -13.47
C GLY A 178 -4.40 -19.04 -12.91
N GLY A 179 -5.22 -20.04 -13.20
CA GLY A 179 -6.65 -20.07 -12.83
C GLY A 179 -7.53 -19.18 -13.71
N ASP A 180 -8.82 -19.14 -13.39
CA ASP A 180 -9.81 -18.27 -14.02
C ASP A 180 -10.52 -17.42 -12.94
N PRO A 181 -9.97 -16.24 -12.61
CA PRO A 181 -10.57 -15.36 -11.62
C PRO A 181 -11.94 -14.85 -12.10
N PRO A 182 -12.93 -14.68 -11.19
CA PRO A 182 -14.22 -14.11 -11.55
C PRO A 182 -14.06 -12.61 -11.84
N LEU A 183 -13.97 -12.27 -13.12
CA LEU A 183 -13.84 -10.90 -13.62
C LEU A 183 -15.12 -10.46 -14.35
N PRO A 184 -16.18 -10.08 -13.62
CA PRO A 184 -17.39 -9.53 -14.24
C PRO A 184 -17.09 -8.17 -14.88
N GLU A 185 -17.85 -7.81 -15.93
CA GLU A 185 -17.72 -6.50 -16.58
C GLU A 185 -17.97 -5.35 -15.59
N THR A 186 -19.02 -5.49 -14.77
CA THR A 186 -19.38 -4.52 -13.72
C THR A 186 -18.93 -5.00 -12.34
N PRO A 187 -18.41 -4.10 -11.49
CA PRO A 187 -18.00 -4.44 -10.13
C PRO A 187 -19.19 -4.88 -9.26
N PRO A 188 -18.95 -5.60 -8.16
CA PRO A 188 -19.96 -5.85 -7.14
C PRO A 188 -20.48 -4.55 -6.51
N ALA A 189 -21.75 -4.54 -6.13
CA ALA A 189 -22.34 -3.40 -5.44
C ALA A 189 -21.77 -3.25 -4.02
N ILE A 190 -21.33 -2.05 -3.67
CA ILE A 190 -20.81 -1.70 -2.35
C ILE A 190 -21.81 -0.78 -1.64
N ARG A 191 -22.25 -1.18 -0.45
CA ARG A 191 -23.18 -0.40 0.38
C ARG A 191 -22.46 0.73 1.10
N SER A 192 -21.33 0.41 1.72
CA SER A 192 -20.50 1.34 2.49
C SER A 192 -19.07 0.84 2.51
N ARG A 193 -18.14 1.75 2.77
CA ARG A 193 -16.70 1.46 2.87
C ARG A 193 -16.12 2.27 4.00
N VAL A 194 -15.36 1.64 4.87
CA VAL A 194 -14.65 2.29 5.98
C VAL A 194 -13.28 1.65 6.15
N GLY A 195 -12.29 2.47 6.47
CA GLY A 195 -10.93 2.04 6.72
C GLY A 195 -10.49 2.37 8.14
N ILE A 196 -9.72 1.48 8.78
CA ILE A 196 -9.13 1.72 10.11
C ILE A 196 -7.60 1.71 9.95
N ASP A 197 -6.96 2.86 10.17
CA ASP A 197 -5.50 3.02 10.11
C ASP A 197 -4.99 3.78 11.33
N ARG A 198 -3.78 3.49 11.79
CA ARG A 198 -3.16 4.24 12.90
C ARG A 198 -2.64 5.62 12.46
N ASN A 199 -2.48 5.84 11.17
CA ASN A 199 -2.01 7.09 10.59
C ASN A 199 -2.64 7.25 9.19
N PRO A 200 -3.97 7.44 9.12
CA PRO A 200 -4.65 7.61 7.84
C PRO A 200 -4.11 8.85 7.14
N LEU A 201 -4.06 8.80 5.81
CA LEU A 201 -3.69 9.96 4.99
C LEU A 201 -4.94 10.53 4.32
N ASP A 202 -5.10 11.84 4.40
CA ASP A 202 -6.23 12.55 3.82
C ASP A 202 -5.93 12.89 2.36
N VAL A 203 -6.60 12.21 1.43
CA VAL A 203 -6.46 12.46 0.00
C VAL A 203 -6.90 13.87 -0.41
N THR A 204 -7.67 14.58 0.41
CA THR A 204 -8.06 15.97 0.16
C THR A 204 -6.97 16.96 0.57
N ASP A 205 -6.04 16.58 1.45
CA ASP A 205 -4.84 17.36 1.80
C ASP A 205 -3.74 17.18 0.73
N ALA A 206 -3.24 18.31 0.22
CA ALA A 206 -2.15 18.32 -0.75
C ALA A 206 -0.84 17.73 -0.20
N ALA A 207 -0.50 18.01 1.07
CA ALA A 207 0.72 17.52 1.69
C ALA A 207 0.72 15.98 1.81
N ASP A 208 -0.44 15.38 2.05
CA ASP A 208 -0.60 13.92 2.13
C ASP A 208 -0.53 13.27 0.76
N ARG A 209 -1.15 13.88 -0.27
CA ARG A 209 -0.99 13.43 -1.65
C ARG A 209 0.46 13.49 -2.11
N ASP A 210 1.15 14.57 -1.82
CA ASP A 210 2.55 14.74 -2.20
C ASP A 210 3.47 13.82 -1.41
N TRP A 211 3.15 13.53 -0.14
CA TRP A 211 3.84 12.51 0.63
C TRP A 211 3.68 11.11 0.01
N LEU A 212 2.47 10.74 -0.41
CA LEU A 212 2.21 9.47 -1.12
C LEU A 212 3.02 9.38 -2.42
N ARG A 213 3.15 10.47 -3.18
CA ARG A 213 3.99 10.54 -4.39
C ARG A 213 5.46 10.34 -4.08
N ALA A 214 5.96 11.01 -3.04
CA ALA A 214 7.37 10.96 -2.64
C ALA A 214 7.80 9.57 -2.17
N LEU A 215 6.86 8.77 -1.65
CA LEU A 215 7.08 7.36 -1.31
C LEU A 215 7.27 6.44 -2.53
N ILE A 216 6.93 6.90 -3.74
CA ILE A 216 7.21 6.17 -4.98
C ILE A 216 8.57 6.56 -5.53
N TRP A 217 9.41 5.56 -5.75
CA TRP A 217 10.80 5.74 -6.18
C TRP A 217 10.90 6.44 -7.53
N PRO A 218 11.93 7.29 -7.76
CA PRO A 218 12.00 8.21 -8.89
C PRO A 218 11.83 7.55 -10.26
N GLU A 219 12.24 6.30 -10.45
CA GLU A 219 12.14 5.57 -11.72
C GLU A 219 10.80 4.83 -11.91
N HIS A 220 9.96 4.71 -10.86
CA HIS A 220 8.70 3.98 -10.90
C HIS A 220 7.52 4.81 -11.47
N GLU A 221 7.66 5.31 -12.71
CA GLU A 221 6.67 6.16 -13.37
C GLU A 221 5.28 5.52 -13.48
N GLY A 222 5.21 4.24 -13.89
CA GLY A 222 3.95 3.52 -13.99
C GLY A 222 3.23 3.33 -12.66
N ARG A 223 3.96 3.30 -11.53
CA ARG A 223 3.35 3.29 -10.19
C ARG A 223 2.83 4.67 -9.80
N ARG A 224 3.57 5.73 -10.11
CA ARG A 224 3.12 7.11 -9.90
C ARG A 224 1.87 7.43 -10.70
N ALA A 225 1.83 7.11 -11.99
CA ALA A 225 0.66 7.35 -12.83
C ALA A 225 -0.61 6.65 -12.29
N VAL A 226 -0.48 5.41 -11.79
CA VAL A 226 -1.58 4.70 -11.14
C VAL A 226 -2.00 5.38 -9.84
N LEU A 227 -1.03 5.80 -9.01
CA LEU A 227 -1.33 6.55 -7.79
C LEU A 227 -2.06 7.86 -8.10
N ASP A 228 -1.59 8.65 -9.06
CA ASP A 228 -2.18 9.94 -9.41
C ASP A 228 -3.62 9.80 -9.90
N GLY A 229 -3.89 8.81 -10.76
CA GLY A 229 -5.25 8.53 -11.19
C GLY A 229 -6.15 8.04 -10.05
N ALA A 230 -5.63 7.22 -9.13
CA ALA A 230 -6.36 6.77 -7.95
C ALA A 230 -6.65 7.90 -6.95
N LEU A 231 -5.69 8.81 -6.76
CA LEU A 231 -5.89 10.03 -5.96
C LEU A 231 -6.98 10.91 -6.57
N ALA A 232 -6.99 11.08 -7.90
CA ALA A 232 -8.04 11.85 -8.58
C ALA A 232 -9.44 11.22 -8.37
N VAL A 233 -9.55 9.89 -8.43
CA VAL A 233 -10.81 9.16 -8.13
C VAL A 233 -11.20 9.33 -6.66
N ALA A 234 -10.22 9.25 -5.74
CA ALA A 234 -10.48 9.36 -4.31
C ALA A 234 -10.89 10.77 -3.89
N GLN A 235 -10.38 11.82 -4.54
CA GLN A 235 -10.73 13.20 -4.21
C GLN A 235 -12.19 13.56 -4.52
N ASP A 236 -12.82 12.88 -5.48
CA ASP A 236 -14.23 13.12 -5.86
C ASP A 236 -15.21 12.60 -4.79
N ASP A 237 -14.94 11.43 -4.23
CA ASP A 237 -15.73 10.82 -3.16
C ASP A 237 -14.83 9.99 -2.23
N PRO A 238 -14.13 10.65 -1.28
CA PRO A 238 -13.15 10.00 -0.40
C PRO A 238 -13.77 8.90 0.46
N PRO A 239 -13.07 7.75 0.65
CA PRO A 239 -13.55 6.73 1.58
C PRO A 239 -13.49 7.25 3.02
N GLU A 240 -14.41 6.77 3.87
CA GLU A 240 -14.35 7.05 5.30
C GLU A 240 -13.13 6.36 5.92
N LEU A 241 -12.30 7.12 6.62
CA LEU A 241 -11.12 6.64 7.32
C LEU A 241 -11.19 7.02 8.80
N ILE A 242 -10.98 6.04 9.66
CA ILE A 242 -10.92 6.20 11.10
C ILE A 242 -9.46 6.06 11.53
N GLU A 243 -8.95 7.07 12.22
CA GLU A 243 -7.68 6.98 12.94
C GLU A 243 -7.89 6.09 14.17
N GLY A 244 -7.29 4.90 14.18
CA GLY A 244 -7.53 3.91 15.23
C GLY A 244 -6.66 2.65 15.13
N ASP A 245 -6.73 1.84 16.17
CA ASP A 245 -6.17 0.49 16.19
C ASP A 245 -7.16 -0.51 15.59
N MET A 246 -6.66 -1.35 14.68
CA MET A 246 -7.51 -2.33 13.98
C MET A 246 -8.10 -3.42 14.87
N LEU A 247 -7.63 -3.61 16.10
CA LEU A 247 -8.21 -4.55 17.05
C LEU A 247 -9.14 -3.83 18.05
N ASP A 248 -8.73 -2.67 18.54
CA ASP A 248 -9.49 -1.95 19.58
C ASP A 248 -10.72 -1.21 19.01
N ASP A 249 -10.60 -0.65 17.79
CA ASP A 249 -11.66 0.19 17.19
C ASP A 249 -12.59 -0.59 16.23
N LEU A 250 -12.15 -1.75 15.74
CA LEU A 250 -12.96 -2.59 14.85
C LEU A 250 -14.31 -3.04 15.41
N PRO A 251 -14.47 -3.36 16.73
CA PRO A 251 -15.79 -3.69 17.28
C PRO A 251 -16.83 -2.61 17.06
N ALA A 252 -16.50 -1.34 17.34
CA ALA A 252 -17.40 -0.21 17.18
C ALA A 252 -17.79 0.02 15.71
N VAL A 253 -16.83 -0.15 14.79
CA VAL A 253 -17.08 -0.08 13.34
C VAL A 253 -18.05 -1.17 12.90
N LEU A 254 -17.83 -2.42 13.33
CA LEU A 254 -18.73 -3.52 12.99
C LEU A 254 -20.13 -3.31 13.58
N ASP A 255 -20.25 -2.83 14.82
CA ASP A 255 -21.54 -2.59 15.46
C ASP A 255 -22.33 -1.43 14.82
N GLY A 256 -21.65 -0.49 14.16
CA GLY A 256 -22.27 0.56 13.36
C GLY A 256 -22.89 0.07 12.05
N ILE A 257 -22.50 -1.10 11.54
CA ILE A 257 -23.03 -1.66 10.29
C ILE A 257 -24.28 -2.48 10.58
N PRO A 258 -25.43 -2.22 9.91
CA PRO A 258 -26.67 -2.99 10.10
C PRO A 258 -26.45 -4.51 10.03
N THR A 259 -27.10 -5.26 10.92
CA THR A 259 -26.84 -6.70 11.12
C THR A 259 -27.22 -7.57 9.93
N ASP A 260 -28.14 -7.11 9.09
CA ASP A 260 -28.59 -7.76 7.86
C ASP A 260 -27.66 -7.49 6.66
N VAL A 261 -26.72 -6.56 6.79
CA VAL A 261 -25.73 -6.25 5.74
C VAL A 261 -24.52 -7.17 5.88
N PRO A 262 -24.16 -7.92 4.82
CA PRO A 262 -22.93 -8.69 4.78
C PRO A 262 -21.69 -7.80 4.83
N VAL A 263 -20.77 -8.12 5.73
CA VAL A 263 -19.50 -7.39 5.90
C VAL A 263 -18.38 -8.16 5.23
N CYS A 264 -17.53 -7.48 4.48
CA CYS A 264 -16.23 -7.98 4.04
C CYS A 264 -15.13 -7.18 4.73
N VAL A 265 -14.49 -7.78 5.73
CA VAL A 265 -13.24 -7.27 6.30
C VAL A 265 -12.10 -7.64 5.36
N VAL A 266 -11.21 -6.69 5.07
CA VAL A 266 -10.12 -6.86 4.10
C VAL A 266 -8.81 -6.39 4.72
N ASN A 267 -7.76 -7.20 4.58
CA ASN A 267 -6.39 -6.75 4.75
C ASN A 267 -5.50 -7.47 3.72
N THR A 268 -4.63 -6.71 3.06
CA THR A 268 -3.75 -7.25 2.02
C THR A 268 -2.38 -7.60 2.58
N LEU A 269 -1.71 -6.67 3.27
CA LEU A 269 -0.37 -6.91 3.82
C LEU A 269 -0.17 -6.43 5.27
N VAL A 270 -1.11 -5.73 5.91
CA VAL A 270 -0.86 -5.12 7.23
C VAL A 270 -0.36 -6.10 8.31
N LEU A 271 -0.72 -7.39 8.20
CA LEU A 271 -0.36 -8.40 9.21
C LEU A 271 1.14 -8.76 9.25
N TYR A 272 1.93 -8.46 8.21
CA TYR A 272 3.40 -8.64 8.29
C TYR A 272 4.04 -7.59 9.21
N GLN A 273 3.37 -6.46 9.43
CA GLN A 273 3.89 -5.31 10.19
C GLN A 273 3.55 -5.38 11.68
N VAL A 274 2.77 -6.37 12.11
CA VAL A 274 2.30 -6.49 13.50
C VAL A 274 2.84 -7.75 14.18
N PRO A 275 2.94 -7.73 15.53
CA PRO A 275 3.26 -8.92 16.29
C PRO A 275 2.27 -10.06 16.02
N GLU A 276 2.76 -11.29 16.08
CA GLU A 276 1.97 -12.50 15.86
C GLU A 276 0.75 -12.58 16.78
N GLN A 277 0.92 -12.17 18.05
CA GLN A 277 -0.14 -12.15 19.05
C GLN A 277 -1.32 -11.26 18.64
N LEU A 278 -1.05 -10.15 17.94
CA LEU A 278 -2.10 -9.26 17.43
C LEU A 278 -2.86 -9.96 16.30
N SER A 279 -2.15 -10.63 15.39
CA SER A 279 -2.77 -11.39 14.29
C SER A 279 -3.65 -12.54 14.81
N GLU A 280 -3.23 -13.22 15.87
CA GLU A 280 -4.01 -14.28 16.53
C GLU A 280 -5.28 -13.71 17.19
N ALA A 281 -5.15 -12.60 17.93
CA ALA A 281 -6.27 -11.94 18.58
C ALA A 281 -7.31 -11.43 17.57
N LEU A 282 -6.85 -10.84 16.45
CA LEU A 282 -7.72 -10.41 15.36
C LEU A 282 -8.46 -11.60 14.72
N SER A 283 -7.76 -12.72 14.50
CA SER A 283 -8.39 -13.93 13.94
C SER A 283 -9.48 -14.47 14.87
N ALA A 284 -9.21 -14.57 16.18
CA ALA A 284 -10.19 -15.03 17.15
C ALA A 284 -11.42 -14.11 17.19
N PHE A 285 -11.19 -12.79 17.25
CA PHE A 285 -12.26 -11.79 17.24
C PHE A 285 -13.14 -11.89 15.99
N LEU A 286 -12.54 -11.96 14.80
CA LEU A 286 -13.31 -12.04 13.55
C LEU A 286 -14.07 -13.36 13.44
N GLU A 287 -13.51 -14.48 13.88
CA GLU A 287 -14.19 -15.78 13.89
C GLU A 287 -15.40 -15.80 14.84
N ASP A 288 -15.29 -15.13 15.99
CA ASP A 288 -16.44 -14.92 16.90
C ASP A 288 -17.52 -14.06 16.23
N ARG A 289 -17.14 -12.96 15.57
CA ARG A 289 -18.11 -12.09 14.86
C ARG A 289 -18.78 -12.79 13.67
N MET A 290 -18.11 -13.73 13.01
CA MET A 290 -18.72 -14.59 11.98
C MET A 290 -19.82 -15.51 12.54
N ALA A 291 -19.91 -15.70 13.86
CA ALA A 291 -21.01 -16.41 14.51
C ALA A 291 -22.31 -15.60 14.60
N GLU A 292 -22.19 -14.28 14.58
CA GLU A 292 -23.26 -13.36 14.97
C GLU A 292 -23.88 -12.64 13.76
N ARG A 293 -23.12 -12.53 12.67
CA ARG A 293 -23.55 -11.82 11.45
C ARG A 293 -22.90 -12.42 10.20
N PRO A 294 -23.43 -12.15 8.99
CA PRO A 294 -22.76 -12.48 7.74
C PRO A 294 -21.45 -11.67 7.61
N LEU A 295 -20.34 -12.23 8.10
CA LEU A 295 -19.01 -11.65 8.00
C LEU A 295 -18.10 -12.55 7.16
N HIS A 296 -17.41 -11.92 6.23
CA HIS A 296 -16.38 -12.49 5.39
C HIS A 296 -15.07 -11.76 5.68
N TRP A 297 -13.97 -12.50 5.67
CA TRP A 297 -12.65 -11.92 5.87
C TRP A 297 -11.71 -12.33 4.74
N LEU A 298 -11.24 -11.35 3.98
CA LEU A 298 -10.18 -11.50 2.98
C LEU A 298 -8.86 -11.06 3.63
N THR A 299 -7.93 -11.99 3.82
CA THR A 299 -6.66 -11.73 4.50
C THR A 299 -5.48 -12.21 3.67
N GLY A 300 -4.54 -11.31 3.41
CA GLY A 300 -3.20 -11.72 2.99
C GLY A 300 -2.45 -12.36 4.14
N ARG A 301 -1.74 -13.46 3.87
CA ARG A 301 -0.94 -14.15 4.89
C ARG A 301 0.22 -13.28 5.36
N ARG A 302 0.55 -13.44 6.64
CA ARG A 302 1.69 -12.80 7.29
C ARG A 302 3.03 -13.30 6.76
N ASP A 303 3.12 -14.60 6.44
CA ASP A 303 4.34 -15.23 5.93
C ASP A 303 4.54 -14.85 4.46
N LEU A 304 5.54 -14.00 4.22
CA LEU A 304 6.02 -13.66 2.88
C LEU A 304 7.02 -14.75 2.45
N SER A 305 6.56 -15.97 2.23
CA SER A 305 7.41 -17.10 1.87
C SER A 305 8.20 -16.80 0.59
N GLY A 306 9.50 -16.55 0.72
CA GLY A 306 10.41 -16.31 -0.41
C GLY A 306 10.28 -14.95 -1.11
N GLY A 307 9.50 -14.01 -0.59
CA GLY A 307 9.43 -12.62 -1.09
C GLY A 307 8.76 -12.40 -2.46
N GLU A 308 8.42 -13.45 -3.20
CA GLU A 308 7.89 -13.32 -4.56
C GLU A 308 6.37 -13.12 -4.60
N SER A 309 5.62 -13.51 -3.56
CA SER A 309 4.15 -13.45 -3.56
C SER A 309 3.51 -13.43 -2.16
N VAL A 310 2.24 -13.04 -2.12
CA VAL A 310 1.37 -13.03 -0.95
C VAL A 310 0.17 -13.93 -1.23
N ALA A 311 -0.11 -14.86 -0.32
CA ALA A 311 -1.32 -15.69 -0.37
C ALA A 311 -2.52 -14.90 0.18
N LEU A 312 -3.61 -14.79 -0.57
CA LEU A 312 -4.89 -14.21 -0.16
C LEU A 312 -5.86 -15.33 0.21
N ASP A 313 -6.24 -15.40 1.48
CA ASP A 313 -7.22 -16.35 1.99
C ASP A 313 -8.56 -15.66 2.26
N TRP A 314 -9.64 -16.42 2.06
CA TRP A 314 -10.99 -16.04 2.41
C TRP A 314 -11.53 -16.91 3.54
N LYS A 315 -11.83 -16.29 4.68
CA LYS A 315 -12.48 -16.94 5.82
C LYS A 315 -13.96 -16.55 5.89
N ARG A 316 -14.82 -17.52 6.18
CA ARG A 316 -16.25 -17.31 6.48
C ARG A 316 -16.80 -18.44 7.32
N ARG A 317 -17.93 -18.21 7.99
CA ARG A 317 -18.70 -19.30 8.60
C ARG A 317 -19.50 -20.08 7.55
N THR A 318 -19.54 -21.39 7.73
CA THR A 318 -20.36 -22.35 6.98
C THR A 318 -21.08 -23.27 7.96
N GLY A 319 -21.97 -24.14 7.48
CA GLY A 319 -22.65 -25.12 8.34
C GLY A 319 -21.71 -26.05 9.11
N GLY A 320 -20.45 -26.21 8.66
CA GLY A 320 -19.40 -27.00 9.31
C GLY A 320 -18.43 -26.20 10.20
N GLY A 321 -18.70 -24.92 10.47
CA GLY A 321 -17.80 -24.02 11.21
C GLY A 321 -17.09 -23.03 10.29
N ILE A 322 -15.94 -22.51 10.74
CA ILE A 322 -15.13 -21.57 9.96
C ILE A 322 -14.45 -22.33 8.81
N LYS A 323 -14.70 -21.87 7.57
CA LYS A 323 -14.01 -22.35 6.37
C LYS A 323 -13.01 -21.29 5.93
N THR A 324 -11.75 -21.69 5.80
CA THR A 324 -10.69 -20.93 5.12
C THR A 324 -10.55 -21.47 3.70
N THR A 325 -10.56 -20.59 2.70
CA THR A 325 -10.32 -20.92 1.29
C THR A 325 -9.18 -20.07 0.78
N HIS A 326 -8.10 -20.68 0.33
CA HIS A 326 -7.05 -19.96 -0.36
C HIS A 326 -7.58 -19.52 -1.73
N LEU A 327 -7.63 -18.21 -2.00
CA LEU A 327 -8.22 -17.68 -3.24
C LEU A 327 -7.18 -17.42 -4.32
N ALA A 328 -6.03 -16.85 -3.94
CA ALA A 328 -4.99 -16.49 -4.90
C ALA A 328 -3.63 -16.32 -4.24
N ASP A 329 -2.58 -16.51 -5.04
CA ASP A 329 -1.27 -15.90 -4.78
C ASP A 329 -1.14 -14.65 -5.65
N TYR A 330 -0.56 -13.56 -5.13
CA TYR A 330 -0.37 -12.33 -5.89
C TYR A 330 0.95 -11.64 -5.55
N GLU A 331 1.50 -10.87 -6.50
CA GLU A 331 2.69 -10.06 -6.24
C GLU A 331 2.37 -8.92 -5.24
N PRO A 332 3.23 -8.57 -4.29
CA PRO A 332 2.95 -7.55 -3.27
C PRO A 332 2.43 -6.19 -3.78
N HIS A 333 2.80 -5.79 -5.00
CA HIS A 333 2.32 -4.57 -5.66
C HIS A 333 1.30 -4.84 -6.78
N GLY A 334 0.73 -6.04 -6.86
CA GLY A 334 -0.36 -6.39 -7.77
C GLY A 334 0.05 -6.52 -9.24
N ALA A 335 1.33 -6.75 -9.56
CA ALA A 335 1.77 -6.95 -10.95
C ALA A 335 1.21 -8.23 -11.58
N TRP A 336 0.92 -9.25 -10.76
CA TRP A 336 0.32 -10.49 -11.22
C TRP A 336 -0.49 -11.17 -10.10
N LEU A 337 -1.41 -12.05 -10.49
CA LEU A 337 -2.08 -13.00 -9.59
C LEU A 337 -2.17 -14.41 -10.20
N SER A 338 -2.32 -15.42 -9.34
CA SER A 338 -2.63 -16.81 -9.68
C SER A 338 -3.84 -17.24 -8.85
N TRP A 339 -4.97 -17.48 -9.51
CA TRP A 339 -6.26 -17.78 -8.88
C TRP A 339 -6.42 -19.28 -8.59
N ARG A 340 -6.80 -19.64 -7.35
CA ARG A 340 -6.76 -21.03 -6.82
C ARG A 340 -7.86 -21.37 -5.79
N PRO A 341 -9.16 -21.12 -6.06
CA PRO A 341 -10.22 -21.30 -5.06
C PRO A 341 -10.50 -22.76 -4.66
N ASP A 342 -9.99 -23.74 -5.43
CA ASP A 342 -10.24 -25.17 -5.26
C ASP A 342 -8.99 -25.96 -4.81
N GLY A 343 -7.99 -25.25 -4.26
CA GLY A 343 -6.76 -25.84 -3.72
C GLY A 343 -6.91 -26.57 -2.39
#